data_AF-A0A842IE45-F1
#
_entry.id   AF-A0A842IE45-F1
#
_cell.length_a   1.000
_cell.length_b   1.000
_cell.length_c   1.000
_cell.angle_alpha   90.00
_cell.angle_beta   90.00
_cell.angle_gamma   90.00
#
_symmetry.space_group_name_H-M   'P 1'
#
loop_
_entity.id
_entity.type
_entity.pdbx_description
1 polymer ?
#
loop_
_entity_poly.entity_id
_entity_poly.type
_entity_poly.pdbx_seq_one_letter_code
_entity_poly.pdbx_strand_id
1 'polypeptide(L)'
;MDLFKNKKLKQCEREKQSLLDKYSEIIDLEDEIEKVNKQLSEIQSERARIAVDYERGKKKLEDLVEETKVYESKLDLVSFGHYDPIFNFDDSDSYKRKIEEIVAQQKSMIKSGLACYEVEGHEWKSRKAFISIVKTMMKAFNGECNNLISRVKWNNILTFQKRIEKEYNSINRINKNNNIEIKPLYKKLKIDELRATYEHRLKKHQEKEKQREERARIREEERAQRDFEIARKKAEKEEAFYQMALEKAKKDLGLVSGEKLSELESQITNLEEKLKFAHEQRERAISMAQQTKSGYVYVISNVGSFGEDIYKIGLTRRLEPLDRVRELGDSSVPFRFDVHAMIYSNDAPALEYELHQTFKDKSLNLVNFRKEFFKVSLDEIERAVNKIVENEVEFVRVKEAQEYRESISIREKVNEEREKEIDLPRFPNSIF
;
A
#
# COMPACT_ATOMS: atom_id res chain seq x y z
N MET A 1 -108.27 48.48 -24.78
CA MET A 1 -106.98 48.41 -24.04
C MET A 1 -106.30 47.04 -24.13
N ASP A 2 -106.97 45.96 -24.51
CA ASP A 2 -106.40 44.60 -24.46
C ASP A 2 -105.41 44.23 -25.57
N LEU A 3 -105.52 44.82 -26.77
CA LEU A 3 -104.56 44.61 -27.86
C LEU A 3 -103.15 45.14 -27.56
N PHE A 4 -103.05 46.21 -26.76
CA PHE A 4 -101.76 46.78 -26.34
C PHE A 4 -101.08 45.97 -25.23
N LYS A 5 -101.85 45.38 -24.32
CA LYS A 5 -101.32 44.47 -23.28
C LYS A 5 -100.76 43.20 -23.91
N ASN A 6 -101.45 42.63 -24.90
CA ASN A 6 -101.03 41.38 -25.55
C ASN A 6 -99.78 41.57 -26.43
N LYS A 7 -99.61 42.74 -27.06
CA LYS A 7 -98.36 43.10 -27.77
C LYS A 7 -97.17 43.26 -26.80
N LYS A 8 -97.38 43.92 -25.66
CA LYS A 8 -96.33 44.06 -24.63
C LYS A 8 -95.93 42.71 -24.04
N LEU A 9 -96.88 41.81 -23.82
CA LEU A 9 -96.59 40.47 -23.29
C LEU A 9 -95.72 39.65 -24.25
N LYS A 10 -96.08 39.62 -25.54
CA LYS A 10 -95.28 38.95 -26.59
C LYS A 10 -93.90 39.59 -26.78
N GLN A 11 -93.80 40.89 -26.55
CA GLN A 11 -92.51 41.59 -26.61
C GLN A 11 -91.63 41.23 -25.41
N CYS A 12 -92.17 41.18 -24.19
CA CYS A 12 -91.45 40.69 -23.02
C CYS A 12 -91.06 39.21 -23.13
N GLU A 13 -91.89 38.35 -23.73
CA GLU A 13 -91.54 36.94 -23.97
C GLU A 13 -90.40 36.81 -24.98
N ARG A 14 -90.39 37.62 -26.05
CA ARG A 14 -89.28 37.66 -27.01
C ARG A 14 -88.01 38.21 -26.40
N GLU A 15 -88.09 39.25 -25.56
CA GLU A 15 -86.94 39.79 -24.83
C GLU A 15 -86.40 38.78 -23.83
N LYS A 16 -87.27 38.05 -23.11
CA LYS A 16 -86.87 36.94 -22.23
C LYS A 16 -86.18 35.81 -22.99
N GLN A 17 -86.72 35.40 -24.14
CA GLN A 17 -86.12 34.35 -24.96
C GLN A 17 -84.78 34.80 -25.54
N SER A 18 -84.69 36.05 -26.02
CA SER A 18 -83.44 36.66 -26.49
C SER A 18 -82.40 36.78 -25.40
N LEU A 19 -82.78 37.05 -24.15
CA LEU A 19 -81.86 37.08 -23.03
C LEU A 19 -81.39 35.65 -22.69
N LEU A 20 -82.28 34.65 -22.67
CA LEU A 20 -81.91 33.26 -22.45
C LEU A 20 -80.93 32.73 -23.52
N ASP A 21 -81.16 33.04 -24.79
CA ASP A 21 -80.25 32.68 -25.89
C ASP A 21 -78.93 33.48 -25.85
N LYS A 22 -78.95 34.71 -25.32
CA LYS A 22 -77.75 35.55 -25.16
C LYS A 22 -76.88 35.12 -23.98
N TYR A 23 -77.47 34.49 -22.96
CA TYR A 23 -76.79 34.02 -21.75
C TYR A 23 -76.55 32.50 -21.75
N SER A 24 -76.92 31.77 -22.81
CA SER A 24 -76.68 30.32 -22.90
C SER A 24 -75.18 29.97 -22.97
N GLU A 25 -74.34 30.84 -23.55
CA GLU A 25 -72.88 30.69 -23.55
C GLU A 25 -72.25 30.86 -22.15
N ILE A 26 -72.94 31.54 -21.22
CA ILE A 26 -72.47 31.71 -19.83
C ILE A 26 -72.76 30.46 -18.99
N ILE A 27 -73.68 29.60 -19.43
CA ILE A 27 -73.92 28.28 -18.81
C ILE A 27 -72.79 27.29 -19.20
N ASP A 28 -72.11 27.50 -20.33
CA ASP A 28 -70.96 26.67 -20.78
C ASP A 28 -69.66 27.02 -20.02
N LEU A 29 -69.52 28.27 -19.55
CA LEU A 29 -68.39 28.72 -18.74
C LEU A 29 -68.34 28.03 -17.36
N GLU A 30 -69.49 27.78 -16.72
CA GLU A 30 -69.51 27.07 -15.44
C GLU A 30 -69.10 25.61 -15.60
N ASP A 31 -69.56 24.93 -16.65
CA ASP A 31 -69.15 23.56 -17.00
C ASP A 31 -67.67 23.47 -17.37
N GLU A 32 -67.14 24.47 -18.08
CA GLU A 32 -65.72 24.55 -18.44
C GLU A 32 -64.84 24.87 -17.22
N ILE A 33 -65.30 25.73 -16.31
CA ILE A 33 -64.67 25.97 -15.00
C ILE A 33 -64.66 24.67 -14.17
N GLU A 34 -65.73 23.88 -14.19
CA GLU A 34 -65.78 22.60 -13.48
C GLU A 34 -64.79 21.58 -14.09
N LYS A 35 -64.71 21.49 -15.42
CA LYS A 35 -63.73 20.65 -16.13
C LYS A 35 -62.29 21.06 -15.82
N VAL A 36 -61.98 22.36 -15.89
CA VAL A 36 -60.65 22.91 -15.60
C VAL A 36 -60.28 22.67 -14.15
N ASN A 37 -61.20 22.90 -13.19
CA ASN A 37 -60.97 22.62 -11.78
C ASN A 37 -60.73 21.14 -11.51
N LYS A 38 -61.44 20.25 -12.21
CA LYS A 38 -61.22 18.81 -12.11
C LYS A 38 -59.84 18.42 -12.63
N GLN A 39 -59.43 18.92 -13.80
CA GLN A 39 -58.08 18.71 -14.35
C GLN A 39 -56.99 19.30 -13.44
N LEU A 40 -57.23 20.48 -12.86
CA LEU A 40 -56.32 21.11 -11.89
C LEU A 40 -56.17 20.25 -10.64
N SER A 41 -57.27 19.68 -10.15
CA SER A 41 -57.25 18.75 -9.01
C SER A 41 -56.50 17.45 -9.33
N GLU A 42 -56.66 16.92 -10.53
CA GLU A 42 -55.98 15.71 -11.01
C GLU A 42 -54.47 15.97 -11.12
N ILE A 43 -54.06 17.07 -11.76
CA ILE A 43 -52.65 17.47 -11.88
C ILE A 43 -52.04 17.77 -10.50
N GLN A 44 -52.79 18.41 -9.59
CA GLN A 44 -52.32 18.64 -8.21
C GLN A 44 -52.14 17.32 -7.46
N SER A 45 -53.04 16.36 -7.64
CA SER A 45 -52.91 15.03 -7.03
C SER A 45 -51.72 14.25 -7.59
N GLU A 46 -51.45 14.35 -8.89
CA GLU A 46 -50.29 13.73 -9.53
C GLU A 46 -48.98 14.39 -9.10
N ARG A 47 -48.94 15.73 -9.02
CA ARG A 47 -47.78 16.46 -8.47
C ARG A 47 -47.50 16.07 -7.03
N ALA A 48 -48.53 15.95 -6.19
CA ALA A 48 -48.39 15.50 -4.82
C ALA A 48 -47.84 14.07 -4.75
N ARG A 49 -48.33 13.17 -5.62
CA ARG A 49 -47.83 11.79 -5.70
C ARG A 49 -46.36 11.71 -6.14
N ILE A 50 -45.99 12.44 -7.19
CA ILE A 50 -44.61 12.49 -7.70
C ILE A 50 -43.67 13.11 -6.67
N ALA A 51 -44.10 14.13 -5.93
CA ALA A 51 -43.32 14.72 -4.86
C ALA A 51 -43.04 13.71 -3.74
N VAL A 52 -44.05 12.94 -3.33
CA VAL A 52 -43.89 11.87 -2.33
C VAL A 52 -42.96 10.76 -2.81
N ASP A 53 -43.08 10.34 -4.08
CA ASP A 53 -42.21 9.31 -4.65
C ASP A 53 -40.76 9.79 -4.81
N TYR A 54 -40.54 11.07 -5.16
CA TYR A 54 -39.21 11.70 -5.19
C TYR A 54 -38.60 11.81 -3.79
N GLU A 55 -39.35 12.26 -2.79
CA GLU A 55 -38.88 12.28 -1.39
C GLU A 55 -38.53 10.89 -0.88
N ARG A 56 -39.33 9.87 -1.23
CA ARG A 56 -39.03 8.48 -0.88
C ARG A 56 -37.77 7.98 -1.58
N GLY A 57 -37.58 8.30 -2.85
CA GLY A 57 -36.37 7.97 -3.61
C GLY A 57 -35.12 8.65 -3.07
N LYS A 58 -35.23 9.95 -2.75
CA LYS A 58 -34.16 10.75 -2.13
C LYS A 58 -33.78 10.21 -0.76
N LYS A 59 -34.76 9.88 0.08
CA LYS A 59 -34.50 9.29 1.40
C LYS A 59 -33.80 7.94 1.30
N LYS A 60 -34.23 7.07 0.37
CA LYS A 60 -33.52 5.81 0.09
C LYS A 60 -32.07 6.05 -0.38
N LEU A 61 -31.85 7.06 -1.23
CA LEU A 61 -30.51 7.43 -1.68
C LEU A 61 -29.65 7.94 -0.51
N GLU A 62 -30.21 8.78 0.36
CA GLU A 62 -29.56 9.28 1.58
C GLU A 62 -29.20 8.12 2.52
N ASP A 63 -30.13 7.19 2.76
CA ASP A 63 -29.91 5.99 3.57
C ASP A 63 -28.81 5.09 2.95
N LEU A 64 -28.81 4.88 1.62
CA LEU A 64 -27.77 4.13 0.90
C LEU A 64 -26.40 4.84 0.93
N VAL A 65 -26.37 6.17 0.85
CA VAL A 65 -25.16 6.99 0.98
C VAL A 65 -24.61 6.92 2.41
N GLU A 66 -25.49 6.86 3.42
CA GLU A 66 -25.09 6.72 4.81
C GLU A 66 -24.61 5.29 5.12
N GLU A 67 -25.27 4.26 4.59
CA GLU A 67 -24.80 2.88 4.67
C GLU A 67 -23.44 2.70 3.97
N THR A 68 -23.25 3.27 2.77
CA THR A 68 -21.94 3.26 2.09
C THR A 68 -20.89 4.03 2.86
N LYS A 69 -21.19 5.17 3.48
CA LYS A 69 -20.28 5.86 4.42
C LYS A 69 -19.93 5.01 5.64
N VAL A 70 -20.85 4.20 6.16
CA VAL A 70 -20.57 3.26 7.24
C VAL A 70 -19.66 2.12 6.76
N TYR A 71 -19.80 1.66 5.52
CA TYR A 71 -18.85 0.72 4.89
C TYR A 71 -17.50 1.37 4.56
N GLU A 72 -17.48 2.64 4.14
CA GLU A 72 -16.27 3.47 4.00
C GLU A 72 -15.60 3.69 5.36
N SER A 73 -16.36 3.77 6.46
CA SER A 73 -15.81 3.86 7.81
C SER A 73 -15.26 2.52 8.34
N LYS A 74 -15.73 1.38 7.80
CA LYS A 74 -15.03 0.09 7.98
C LYS A 74 -13.74 0.03 7.15
N LEU A 75 -13.67 0.84 6.09
CA LEU A 75 -12.50 1.20 5.31
C LEU A 75 -11.73 2.42 5.90
N ASP A 76 -12.03 2.89 7.14
CA ASP A 76 -11.23 3.86 7.91
C ASP A 76 -9.85 3.27 8.28
N LEU A 77 -9.10 2.95 7.24
CA LEU A 77 -7.70 3.24 7.13
C LEU A 77 -7.46 4.69 7.59
N VAL A 78 -6.31 4.86 8.26
CA VAL A 78 -5.63 6.15 8.42
C VAL A 78 -6.12 7.07 9.55
N SER A 79 -6.32 6.53 10.76
CA SER A 79 -5.66 7.23 11.88
C SER A 79 -4.31 6.57 12.12
N PHE A 80 -3.38 6.81 11.18
CA PHE A 80 -1.96 6.51 11.37
C PHE A 80 -1.38 7.48 12.40
N GLY A 81 -1.88 7.43 13.64
CA GLY A 81 -1.13 7.98 14.75
C GLY A 81 0.14 7.14 14.88
N HIS A 82 1.30 7.78 14.82
CA HIS A 82 2.55 7.12 15.15
C HIS A 82 2.42 6.51 16.55
N TYR A 83 2.58 5.20 16.66
CA TYR A 83 2.61 4.54 17.96
C TYR A 83 4.05 4.60 18.47
N ASP A 84 4.24 5.35 19.54
CA ASP A 84 5.52 5.39 20.25
C ASP A 84 5.64 4.12 21.12
N PRO A 85 6.69 3.30 20.92
CA PRO A 85 6.97 2.17 21.80
C PRO A 85 7.18 2.63 23.24
N ILE A 86 6.53 1.94 24.18
CA ILE A 86 6.61 2.26 25.60
C ILE A 86 7.64 1.38 26.29
N PHE A 87 7.78 0.13 25.83
CA PHE A 87 8.82 -0.75 26.31
C PHE A 87 10.00 -0.74 25.34
N ASN A 88 11.21 -0.74 25.91
CA ASN A 88 12.45 -0.77 25.14
C ASN A 88 13.25 -2.01 25.53
N PHE A 89 12.79 -3.19 25.09
CA PHE A 89 13.54 -4.43 25.29
C PHE A 89 14.32 -4.83 24.02
N ASP A 90 15.50 -5.40 24.24
CA ASP A 90 16.43 -5.76 23.18
C ASP A 90 16.05 -7.05 22.43
N ASP A 91 15.34 -7.98 23.08
CA ASP A 91 15.00 -9.30 22.55
C ASP A 91 13.49 -9.58 22.59
N SER A 92 13.02 -10.48 21.70
CA SER A 92 11.63 -10.92 21.74
C SER A 92 11.26 -11.64 23.05
N ASP A 93 12.21 -12.32 23.67
CA ASP A 93 11.99 -13.13 24.87
C ASP A 93 11.71 -12.28 26.11
N SER A 94 12.31 -11.11 26.25
CA SER A 94 11.98 -10.18 27.36
C SER A 94 10.57 -9.63 27.22
N TYR A 95 10.09 -9.35 26.00
CA TYR A 95 8.68 -8.99 25.82
C TYR A 95 7.75 -10.14 26.21
N LYS A 96 8.10 -11.38 25.87
CA LYS A 96 7.32 -12.56 26.29
C LYS A 96 7.25 -12.68 27.81
N ARG A 97 8.39 -12.53 28.50
CA ARG A 97 8.44 -12.50 29.98
C ARG A 97 7.60 -11.37 30.55
N LYS A 98 7.63 -10.18 29.94
CA LYS A 98 6.83 -9.04 30.39
C LYS A 98 5.33 -9.30 30.24
N ILE A 99 4.91 -9.91 29.14
CA ILE A 99 3.52 -10.33 28.93
C ILE A 99 3.12 -11.36 30.00
N GLU A 100 3.98 -12.36 30.27
CA GLU A 100 3.74 -13.36 31.31
C GLU A 100 3.61 -12.72 32.71
N GLU A 101 4.43 -11.73 33.03
CA GLU A 101 4.36 -10.95 34.27
C GLU A 101 3.03 -10.20 34.38
N ILE A 102 2.61 -9.48 33.33
CA ILE A 102 1.34 -8.74 33.30
C ILE A 102 0.15 -9.71 33.45
N VAL A 103 0.17 -10.84 32.73
CA VAL A 103 -0.88 -11.86 32.84
C VAL A 103 -0.91 -12.48 34.24
N ALA A 104 0.24 -12.68 34.88
CA ALA A 104 0.32 -13.15 36.26
C ALA A 104 -0.28 -12.13 37.25
N GLN A 105 0.01 -10.84 37.08
CA GLN A 105 -0.58 -9.77 37.88
C GLN A 105 -2.10 -9.71 37.72
N GLN A 106 -2.61 -9.80 36.48
CA GLN A 106 -4.04 -9.87 36.23
C GLN A 106 -4.71 -11.07 36.90
N LYS A 107 -4.09 -12.27 36.81
CA LYS A 107 -4.59 -13.48 37.48
C LYS A 107 -4.59 -13.33 39.00
N SER A 108 -3.55 -12.71 39.56
CA SER A 108 -3.46 -12.43 41.01
C SER A 108 -4.56 -11.47 41.47
N MET A 109 -4.84 -10.40 40.71
CA MET A 109 -5.92 -9.47 41.01
C MET A 109 -7.31 -10.12 40.95
N ILE A 110 -7.54 -11.06 40.03
CA ILE A 110 -8.80 -11.81 39.97
C ILE A 110 -8.91 -12.75 41.19
N LYS A 111 -7.85 -13.49 41.53
CA LYS A 111 -7.85 -14.43 42.66
C LYS A 111 -8.04 -13.75 44.01
N SER A 112 -7.43 -12.59 44.19
CA SER A 112 -7.55 -11.77 45.41
C SER A 112 -8.86 -10.97 45.49
N GLY A 113 -9.69 -10.99 44.45
CA GLY A 113 -10.91 -10.19 44.39
C GLY A 113 -10.68 -8.69 44.26
N LEU A 114 -9.45 -8.25 43.96
CA LEU A 114 -9.06 -6.85 43.83
C LEU A 114 -9.30 -6.28 42.42
N ALA A 115 -9.75 -7.09 41.46
CA ALA A 115 -10.01 -6.64 40.09
C ALA A 115 -11.22 -5.69 39.98
N CYS A 116 -12.21 -5.86 40.87
CA CYS A 116 -13.37 -4.98 41.00
C CYS A 116 -13.40 -4.37 42.40
N TYR A 117 -14.13 -3.28 42.56
CA TYR A 117 -14.45 -2.72 43.86
C TYR A 117 -15.94 -2.44 43.94
N GLU A 118 -16.43 -2.50 45.17
CA GLU A 118 -17.79 -2.11 45.52
C GLU A 118 -17.78 -0.61 45.85
N VAL A 119 -18.73 0.12 45.25
CA VAL A 119 -18.97 1.52 45.56
C VAL A 119 -19.86 1.56 46.82
N GLU A 120 -19.49 2.37 47.81
CA GLU A 120 -20.11 2.36 49.15
C GLU A 120 -21.65 2.44 49.10
N GLY A 121 -22.31 1.67 49.99
CA GLY A 121 -23.75 1.79 50.28
C GLY A 121 -24.67 0.72 49.68
N HIS A 122 -24.17 -0.43 49.20
CA HIS A 122 -25.03 -1.49 48.65
C HIS A 122 -25.19 -2.70 49.60
N GLU A 123 -26.43 -2.99 50.01
CA GLU A 123 -26.74 -4.20 50.79
C GLU A 123 -26.99 -5.39 49.87
N TRP A 124 -26.01 -6.29 49.78
CA TRP A 124 -26.14 -7.50 48.99
C TRP A 124 -27.05 -8.53 49.65
N LYS A 125 -28.12 -8.94 48.93
CA LYS A 125 -28.99 -10.06 49.34
C LYS A 125 -28.22 -11.37 49.59
N SER A 126 -27.09 -11.58 48.92
CA SER A 126 -26.21 -12.73 49.15
C SER A 126 -24.79 -12.50 48.60
N ARG A 127 -23.77 -12.95 49.35
CA ARG A 127 -22.37 -12.97 48.88
C ARG A 127 -22.19 -13.80 47.60
N LYS A 128 -23.01 -14.83 47.38
CA LYS A 128 -22.97 -15.64 46.15
C LYS A 128 -23.43 -14.85 44.93
N ALA A 129 -24.44 -13.99 45.10
CA ALA A 129 -24.94 -13.13 44.01
C ALA A 129 -23.88 -12.10 43.59
N PHE A 130 -23.21 -11.47 44.56
CA PHE A 130 -22.07 -10.57 44.32
C PHE A 130 -20.97 -11.25 43.49
N ILE A 131 -20.48 -12.43 43.95
CA ILE A 131 -19.42 -13.17 43.25
C ILE A 131 -19.83 -13.54 41.83
N SER A 132 -21.10 -13.91 41.63
CA SER A 132 -21.64 -14.25 40.31
C SER A 132 -21.62 -13.06 39.33
N ILE A 133 -22.03 -11.88 39.80
CA ILE A 133 -22.03 -10.65 38.98
C ILE A 133 -20.60 -10.24 38.65
N VAL A 134 -19.69 -10.22 39.62
CA VAL A 134 -18.27 -9.94 39.40
C VAL A 134 -17.68 -10.91 38.37
N LYS A 135 -17.99 -12.21 38.47
CA LYS A 135 -17.50 -13.22 37.52
C LYS A 135 -18.03 -12.99 36.11
N THR A 136 -19.30 -12.61 35.96
CA THR A 136 -19.93 -12.31 34.66
C THR A 136 -19.32 -11.05 34.04
N MET A 137 -19.18 -9.98 34.84
CA MET A 137 -18.55 -8.72 34.44
C MET A 137 -17.11 -8.95 33.96
N MET A 138 -16.31 -9.68 34.74
CA MET A 138 -14.93 -10.00 34.39
C MET A 138 -14.82 -10.88 33.15
N LYS A 139 -15.75 -11.84 32.95
CA LYS A 139 -15.78 -12.66 31.73
C LYS A 139 -16.07 -11.82 30.50
N ALA A 140 -17.03 -10.90 30.57
CA ALA A 140 -17.36 -10.01 29.45
C ALA A 140 -16.16 -9.13 29.10
N PHE A 141 -15.60 -8.43 30.07
CA PHE A 141 -14.47 -7.53 29.85
C PHE A 141 -13.22 -8.27 29.34
N ASN A 142 -12.86 -9.40 29.95
CA ASN A 142 -11.72 -10.19 29.52
C ASN A 142 -11.94 -10.84 28.15
N GLY A 143 -13.16 -11.25 27.84
CA GLY A 143 -13.50 -11.81 26.53
C GLY A 143 -13.19 -10.82 25.41
N GLU A 144 -13.68 -9.59 25.55
CA GLU A 144 -13.45 -8.53 24.55
C GLU A 144 -11.98 -8.12 24.50
N CYS A 145 -11.34 -7.89 25.65
CA CYS A 145 -9.92 -7.53 25.69
C CYS A 145 -9.03 -8.61 25.05
N ASN A 146 -9.23 -9.88 25.39
CA ASN A 146 -8.43 -10.98 24.84
C ASN A 146 -8.63 -11.10 23.32
N ASN A 147 -9.86 -10.88 22.83
CA ASN A 147 -10.15 -10.86 21.40
C ASN A 147 -9.37 -9.74 20.69
N LEU A 148 -9.43 -8.51 21.22
CA LEU A 148 -8.68 -7.36 20.69
C LEU A 148 -7.16 -7.60 20.72
N ILE A 149 -6.63 -8.06 21.85
CA ILE A 149 -5.18 -8.34 22.03
C ILE A 149 -4.72 -9.41 21.03
N SER A 150 -5.51 -10.46 20.80
CA SER A 150 -5.14 -11.52 19.85
C SER A 150 -5.02 -11.02 18.40
N ARG A 151 -5.78 -9.99 18.02
CA ARG A 151 -5.85 -9.45 16.64
C ARG A 151 -5.03 -8.17 16.44
N VAL A 152 -4.23 -7.77 17.43
CA VAL A 152 -3.46 -6.51 17.36
C VAL A 152 -2.45 -6.52 16.21
N LYS A 153 -2.43 -5.44 15.45
CA LYS A 153 -1.58 -5.15 14.29
C LYS A 153 -1.14 -3.68 14.35
N TRP A 154 -0.16 -3.35 13.52
CA TRP A 154 0.40 -1.99 13.42
C TRP A 154 -0.64 -0.91 13.11
N ASN A 155 -1.69 -1.25 12.35
CA ASN A 155 -2.71 -0.30 11.91
C ASN A 155 -3.87 -0.12 12.90
N ASN A 156 -3.96 -0.93 13.97
CA ASN A 156 -5.14 -0.96 14.83
C ASN A 156 -4.86 -0.79 16.32
N ILE A 157 -3.59 -0.62 16.72
CA ILE A 157 -3.20 -0.50 18.14
C ILE A 157 -3.93 0.63 18.87
N LEU A 158 -3.94 1.85 18.31
CA LEU A 158 -4.61 3.01 18.91
C LEU A 158 -6.14 2.83 18.95
N THR A 159 -6.70 2.27 17.88
CA THR A 159 -8.14 1.96 17.80
C THR A 159 -8.53 0.92 18.84
N PHE A 160 -7.69 -0.10 19.06
CA PHE A 160 -7.94 -1.15 20.04
C PHE A 160 -7.78 -0.64 21.48
N GLN A 161 -6.84 0.26 21.75
CA GLN A 161 -6.75 0.96 23.04
C GLN A 161 -8.06 1.72 23.34
N LYS A 162 -8.55 2.53 22.39
CA LYS A 162 -9.83 3.25 22.54
C LYS A 162 -11.03 2.30 22.71
N ARG A 163 -11.03 1.15 22.03
CA ARG A 163 -12.08 0.13 22.19
C ARG A 163 -12.07 -0.50 23.58
N ILE A 164 -10.91 -0.83 24.13
CA ILE A 164 -10.79 -1.32 25.51
C ILE A 164 -11.33 -0.28 26.51
N GLU A 165 -11.02 1.00 26.31
CA GLU A 165 -11.56 2.08 27.15
C GLU A 165 -13.08 2.22 27.05
N LYS A 166 -13.63 2.15 25.83
CA LYS A 166 -15.08 2.18 25.61
C LYS A 166 -15.77 0.98 26.27
N GLU A 167 -15.20 -0.21 26.15
CA GLU A 167 -15.76 -1.43 26.75
C GLU A 167 -15.71 -1.36 28.28
N TYR A 168 -14.60 -0.89 28.85
CA TYR A 168 -14.49 -0.63 30.28
C TYR A 168 -15.60 0.31 30.79
N ASN A 169 -15.83 1.43 30.08
CA ASN A 169 -16.87 2.39 30.44
C ASN A 169 -18.28 1.81 30.27
N SER A 170 -18.52 1.04 29.21
CA SER A 170 -19.81 0.40 28.93
C SER A 170 -20.17 -0.62 30.00
N ILE A 171 -19.24 -1.52 30.35
CA ILE A 171 -19.45 -2.55 31.36
C ILE A 171 -19.66 -1.92 32.75
N ASN A 172 -18.89 -0.90 33.12
CA ASN A 172 -19.09 -0.18 34.37
C ASN A 172 -20.46 0.53 34.40
N ARG A 173 -20.91 1.12 33.28
CA ARG A 173 -22.24 1.74 33.17
C ARG A 173 -23.37 0.73 33.37
N ILE A 174 -23.28 -0.46 32.79
CA ILE A 174 -24.29 -1.53 32.96
C ILE A 174 -24.37 -1.98 34.42
N ASN A 175 -23.23 -2.04 35.12
CA ASN A 175 -23.15 -2.49 36.50
C ASN A 175 -23.31 -1.36 37.53
N LYS A 176 -23.61 -0.14 37.09
CA LYS A 176 -23.82 1.02 37.98
C LYS A 176 -24.92 0.77 39.01
N ASN A 177 -26.02 0.12 38.61
CA ASN A 177 -27.13 -0.22 39.52
C ASN A 177 -26.74 -1.25 40.59
N ASN A 178 -25.68 -2.02 40.34
CA ASN A 178 -25.14 -3.01 41.26
C ASN A 178 -23.99 -2.44 42.11
N ASN A 179 -23.64 -1.15 41.97
CA ASN A 179 -22.52 -0.51 42.66
C ASN A 179 -21.19 -1.29 42.56
N ILE A 180 -20.93 -1.94 41.41
CA ILE A 180 -19.66 -2.64 41.15
C ILE A 180 -18.97 -1.99 39.96
N GLU A 181 -17.68 -1.68 40.13
CA GLU A 181 -16.83 -1.14 39.08
C GLU A 181 -15.52 -1.93 38.95
N ILE A 182 -15.01 -2.05 37.73
CA ILE A 182 -13.66 -2.59 37.49
C ILE A 182 -12.64 -1.55 37.97
N LYS A 183 -11.59 -1.99 38.67
CA LYS A 183 -10.54 -1.06 39.10
C LYS A 183 -9.80 -0.47 37.90
N PRO A 184 -9.51 0.85 37.88
CA PRO A 184 -8.71 1.48 36.83
C PRO A 184 -7.34 0.83 36.61
N LEU A 185 -6.73 0.30 37.69
CA LEU A 185 -5.47 -0.43 37.61
C LEU A 185 -5.59 -1.69 36.74
N TYR A 186 -6.72 -2.41 36.82
CA TYR A 186 -6.95 -3.61 36.01
C TYR A 186 -7.09 -3.26 34.52
N LYS A 187 -7.80 -2.16 34.21
CA LYS A 187 -7.85 -1.60 32.85
C LYS A 187 -6.46 -1.28 32.32
N LYS A 188 -5.62 -0.63 33.13
CA LYS A 188 -4.24 -0.29 32.76
C LYS A 188 -3.43 -1.54 32.42
N LEU A 189 -3.52 -2.60 33.23
CA LEU A 189 -2.85 -3.87 32.94
C LEU A 189 -3.30 -4.51 31.60
N LYS A 190 -4.58 -4.36 31.23
CA LYS A 190 -5.08 -4.84 29.94
C LYS A 190 -4.56 -4.01 28.75
N ILE A 191 -4.44 -2.70 28.93
CA ILE A 191 -3.82 -1.81 27.94
C ILE A 191 -2.32 -2.12 27.81
N ASP A 192 -1.62 -2.36 28.92
CA ASP A 192 -0.20 -2.71 28.93
C ASP A 192 0.04 -4.08 28.28
N GLU A 193 -0.85 -5.06 28.50
CA GLU A 193 -0.84 -6.36 27.79
C GLU A 193 -0.98 -6.18 26.27
N LEU A 194 -1.91 -5.33 25.82
CA LEU A 194 -2.11 -5.01 24.41
C LEU A 194 -0.83 -4.40 23.80
N ARG A 195 -0.23 -3.43 24.49
CA ARG A 195 1.01 -2.73 24.07
C ARG A 195 2.20 -3.68 23.98
N ALA A 196 2.45 -4.45 25.05
CA ALA A 196 3.54 -5.42 25.09
C ALA A 196 3.37 -6.51 24.01
N THR A 197 2.14 -6.96 23.76
CA THR A 197 1.84 -7.94 22.70
C THR A 197 2.14 -7.38 21.31
N TYR A 198 1.78 -6.12 21.07
CA TYR A 198 2.08 -5.45 19.80
C TYR A 198 3.59 -5.29 19.59
N GLU A 199 4.30 -4.75 20.58
CA GLU A 199 5.75 -4.53 20.50
C GLU A 199 6.53 -5.85 20.35
N HIS A 200 6.10 -6.92 21.03
CA HIS A 200 6.63 -8.27 20.82
C HIS A 200 6.48 -8.74 19.36
N ARG A 201 5.29 -8.55 18.76
CA ARG A 201 5.03 -8.92 17.36
C ARG A 201 5.88 -8.10 16.40
N LEU A 202 6.02 -6.80 16.67
CA LEU A 202 6.88 -5.91 15.90
C LEU A 202 8.33 -6.36 15.95
N LYS A 203 8.85 -6.67 17.15
CA LYS A 203 10.22 -7.14 17.33
C LYS A 203 10.48 -8.46 16.60
N LYS A 204 9.57 -9.44 16.76
CA LYS A 204 9.65 -10.73 16.07
C LYS A 204 9.61 -10.58 14.55
N HIS A 205 8.83 -9.63 14.04
CA HIS A 205 8.81 -9.30 12.62
C HIS A 205 10.15 -8.72 12.17
N GLN A 206 10.71 -7.76 12.91
CA GLN A 206 12.03 -7.17 12.63
C GLN A 206 13.14 -8.23 12.63
N GLU A 207 13.17 -9.14 13.59
CA GLU A 207 14.13 -10.24 13.65
C GLU A 207 14.01 -11.17 12.44
N LYS A 208 12.78 -11.52 12.04
CA LYS A 208 12.53 -12.36 10.87
C LYS A 208 12.98 -11.69 9.56
N GLU A 209 12.73 -10.38 9.42
CA GLU A 209 13.20 -9.62 8.26
C GLU A 209 14.74 -9.55 8.23
N LYS A 210 15.39 -9.27 9.37
CA LYS A 210 16.85 -9.29 9.48
C LYS A 210 17.44 -10.65 9.07
N GLN A 211 16.81 -11.76 9.49
CA GLN A 211 17.25 -13.11 9.09
C GLN A 211 17.03 -13.38 7.60
N ARG A 212 15.93 -12.92 7.01
CA ARG A 212 15.66 -13.06 5.58
C ARG A 212 16.68 -12.30 4.74
N GLU A 213 17.00 -11.08 5.16
CA GLU A 213 18.01 -10.23 4.52
C GLU A 213 19.40 -10.85 4.62
N GLU A 214 19.80 -11.33 5.81
CA GLU A 214 21.08 -12.00 6.01
C GLU A 214 21.22 -13.23 5.11
N ARG A 215 20.18 -14.06 5.05
CA ARG A 215 20.14 -15.22 4.13
C ARG A 215 20.16 -14.81 2.67
N ALA A 216 19.62 -13.64 2.31
CA ALA A 216 19.68 -13.14 0.94
C ALA A 216 21.11 -12.68 0.60
N ARG A 217 21.79 -12.01 1.53
CA ARG A 217 23.20 -11.62 1.39
C ARG A 217 24.11 -12.84 1.22
N ILE A 218 24.00 -13.83 2.10
CA ILE A 218 24.79 -15.07 2.02
C ILE A 218 24.59 -15.77 0.67
N ARG A 219 23.33 -15.90 0.21
CA ARG A 219 23.04 -16.51 -1.09
C ARG A 219 23.64 -15.73 -2.25
N GLU A 220 23.66 -14.40 -2.18
CA GLU A 220 24.26 -13.56 -3.21
C GLU A 220 25.79 -13.70 -3.22
N GLU A 221 26.42 -13.73 -2.05
CA GLU A 221 27.86 -13.98 -1.91
C GLU A 221 28.26 -15.37 -2.43
N GLU A 222 27.49 -16.41 -2.11
CA GLU A 222 27.70 -17.78 -2.63
C GLU A 222 27.55 -17.87 -4.15
N ARG A 223 26.65 -17.07 -4.75
CA ARG A 223 26.51 -17.04 -6.21
C ARG A 223 27.66 -16.30 -6.86
N ALA A 224 28.05 -15.14 -6.32
CA ALA A 224 29.23 -14.43 -6.79
C ALA A 224 30.49 -15.31 -6.75
N GLN A 225 30.72 -16.04 -5.65
CA GLN A 225 31.83 -16.99 -5.53
C GLN A 225 31.78 -18.09 -6.60
N ARG A 226 30.60 -18.65 -6.88
CA ARG A 226 30.41 -19.64 -7.95
C ARG A 226 30.69 -19.07 -9.33
N ASP A 227 30.23 -17.84 -9.60
CA ASP A 227 30.48 -17.16 -10.87
C ASP A 227 31.99 -16.94 -11.09
N PHE A 228 32.72 -16.53 -10.04
CA PHE A 228 34.18 -16.43 -10.07
C PHE A 228 34.86 -17.78 -10.31
N GLU A 229 34.40 -18.86 -9.66
CA GLU A 229 34.98 -20.19 -9.85
C GLU A 229 34.77 -20.72 -11.28
N ILE A 230 33.57 -20.50 -11.84
CA ILE A 230 33.24 -20.86 -13.22
C ILE A 230 34.11 -20.07 -14.20
N ALA A 231 34.21 -18.76 -14.01
CA ALA A 231 35.05 -17.89 -14.84
C ALA A 231 36.53 -18.29 -14.77
N ARG A 232 37.04 -18.61 -13.57
CA ARG A 232 38.42 -19.08 -13.38
C ARG A 232 38.67 -20.38 -14.15
N LYS A 233 37.78 -21.38 -14.00
CA LYS A 233 37.90 -22.66 -14.73
C LYS A 233 37.79 -22.47 -16.25
N LYS A 234 37.00 -21.50 -16.72
CA LYS A 234 36.89 -21.18 -18.14
C LYS A 234 38.17 -20.56 -18.67
N ALA A 235 38.74 -19.59 -17.95
CA ALA A 235 40.02 -18.95 -18.30
C ALA A 235 41.18 -19.97 -18.31
N GLU A 236 41.26 -20.85 -17.31
CA GLU A 236 42.27 -21.93 -17.25
C GLU A 236 42.16 -22.89 -18.46
N LYS A 237 40.94 -23.24 -18.89
CA LYS A 237 40.72 -24.09 -20.08
C LYS A 237 41.07 -23.39 -21.38
N GLU A 238 40.75 -22.11 -21.52
CA GLU A 238 41.09 -21.31 -22.70
C GLU A 238 42.61 -21.15 -22.85
N GLU A 239 43.31 -20.83 -21.75
CA GLU A 239 44.78 -20.76 -21.74
C GLU A 239 45.42 -22.10 -22.14
N ALA A 240 44.97 -23.20 -21.53
CA ALA A 240 45.46 -24.54 -21.87
C ALA A 240 45.20 -24.90 -23.34
N PHE A 241 44.03 -24.52 -23.88
CA PHE A 241 43.70 -24.74 -25.28
C PHE A 241 44.62 -23.97 -26.23
N TYR A 242 44.85 -22.67 -25.97
CA TYR A 242 45.76 -21.86 -26.79
C TYR A 242 47.21 -22.36 -26.68
N GLN A 243 47.63 -22.81 -25.49
CA GLN A 243 48.96 -23.37 -25.29
C GLN A 243 49.16 -24.65 -26.10
N MET A 244 48.20 -25.58 -26.06
CA MET A 244 48.23 -26.80 -26.88
C MET A 244 48.20 -26.51 -28.38
N ALA A 245 47.37 -25.56 -28.82
CA ALA A 245 47.28 -25.16 -30.23
C ALA A 245 48.61 -24.58 -30.74
N LEU A 246 49.26 -23.76 -29.91
CA LEU A 246 50.55 -23.15 -30.20
C LEU A 246 51.68 -24.19 -30.22
N GLU A 247 51.70 -25.15 -29.29
CA GLU A 247 52.65 -26.26 -29.32
C GLU A 247 52.51 -27.11 -30.59
N LYS A 248 51.26 -27.36 -31.04
CA LYS A 248 50.99 -28.10 -32.28
C LYS A 248 51.47 -27.31 -33.50
N ALA A 249 51.14 -26.03 -33.59
CA ALA A 249 51.58 -25.16 -34.68
C ALA A 249 53.13 -25.05 -34.74
N LYS A 250 53.81 -24.99 -33.59
CA LYS A 250 55.30 -25.00 -33.53
C LYS A 250 55.91 -26.32 -34.00
N LYS A 251 55.26 -27.46 -33.75
CA LYS A 251 55.70 -28.77 -34.27
C LYS A 251 55.52 -28.88 -35.78
N ASP A 252 54.39 -28.40 -36.29
CA ASP A 252 54.07 -28.44 -37.72
C ASP A 252 55.01 -27.51 -38.53
N LEU A 253 55.49 -26.42 -37.93
CA LEU A 253 56.47 -25.51 -38.55
C LEU A 253 57.82 -26.19 -38.85
N GLY A 254 58.21 -27.21 -38.08
CA GLY A 254 59.44 -27.99 -38.33
C GLY A 254 59.38 -28.92 -39.54
N LEU A 255 58.22 -29.07 -40.19
CA LEU A 255 57.98 -30.06 -41.25
C LEU A 255 57.68 -29.44 -42.64
N VAL A 256 57.60 -28.11 -42.75
CA VAL A 256 57.07 -27.42 -43.95
C VAL A 256 58.09 -26.40 -44.49
N SER A 257 58.19 -26.26 -45.81
CA SER A 257 59.06 -25.28 -46.49
C SER A 257 58.30 -24.49 -47.56
N GLY A 258 58.63 -23.20 -47.75
CA GLY A 258 58.06 -22.31 -48.78
C GLY A 258 56.96 -21.36 -48.29
N GLU A 259 56.03 -20.95 -49.17
CA GLU A 259 54.95 -19.98 -48.87
C GLU A 259 54.04 -20.39 -47.68
N LYS A 260 53.84 -21.69 -47.47
CA LYS A 260 53.12 -22.24 -46.31
C LYS A 260 53.79 -21.91 -44.97
N LEU A 261 55.10 -21.66 -44.97
CA LEU A 261 55.87 -21.31 -43.77
C LEU A 261 55.47 -19.90 -43.28
N SER A 262 55.28 -18.96 -44.20
CA SER A 262 54.84 -17.59 -43.85
C SER A 262 53.40 -17.55 -43.32
N GLU A 263 52.49 -18.37 -43.87
CA GLU A 263 51.12 -18.50 -43.33
C GLU A 263 51.11 -19.12 -41.92
N LEU A 264 51.93 -20.15 -41.69
CA LEU A 264 52.09 -20.79 -40.38
C LEU A 264 52.71 -19.83 -39.34
N GLU A 265 53.70 -19.02 -39.72
CA GLU A 265 54.27 -17.98 -38.86
C GLU A 265 53.24 -16.91 -38.46
N SER A 266 52.38 -16.49 -39.39
CA SER A 266 51.28 -15.56 -39.10
C SER A 266 50.23 -16.18 -38.16
N GLN A 267 49.95 -17.48 -38.29
CA GLN A 267 49.05 -18.18 -37.37
C GLN A 267 49.65 -18.32 -35.97
N ILE A 268 50.96 -18.58 -35.85
CA ILE A 268 51.64 -18.69 -34.55
C ILE A 268 51.65 -17.35 -33.84
N THR A 269 51.97 -16.25 -34.53
CA THR A 269 51.95 -14.90 -33.94
C THR A 269 50.55 -14.53 -33.44
N ASN A 270 49.49 -14.84 -34.20
CA ASN A 270 48.10 -14.65 -33.76
C ASN A 270 47.74 -15.52 -32.54
N LEU A 271 48.21 -16.77 -32.50
CA LEU A 271 48.03 -17.66 -31.33
C LEU A 271 48.82 -17.19 -30.11
N GLU A 272 50.02 -16.63 -30.29
CA GLU A 272 50.83 -16.02 -29.22
C GLU A 272 50.15 -14.79 -28.64
N GLU A 273 49.58 -13.92 -29.47
CA GLU A 273 48.77 -12.77 -29.01
C GLU A 273 47.53 -13.20 -28.24
N LYS A 274 46.80 -14.21 -28.75
CA LYS A 274 45.61 -14.75 -28.07
C LYS A 274 45.95 -15.42 -26.75
N LEU A 275 47.08 -16.14 -26.68
CA LEU A 275 47.57 -16.74 -25.44
C LEU A 275 47.95 -15.67 -24.42
N LYS A 276 48.64 -14.60 -24.85
CA LYS A 276 48.96 -13.47 -23.98
C LYS A 276 47.71 -12.79 -23.44
N PHE A 277 46.72 -12.54 -24.30
CA PHE A 277 45.43 -11.99 -23.89
C PHE A 277 44.70 -12.91 -22.90
N ALA A 278 44.66 -14.22 -23.15
CA ALA A 278 44.05 -15.20 -22.26
C ALA A 278 44.76 -15.23 -20.88
N HIS A 279 46.09 -15.15 -20.87
CA HIS A 279 46.89 -15.08 -19.64
C HIS A 279 46.58 -13.81 -18.83
N GLU A 280 46.52 -12.64 -19.47
CA GLU A 280 46.15 -11.38 -18.83
C GLU A 280 44.71 -11.40 -18.28
N GLN A 281 43.79 -12.05 -18.99
CA GLN A 281 42.41 -12.24 -18.53
C GLN A 281 42.33 -13.15 -17.31
N ARG A 282 43.12 -14.24 -17.29
CA ARG A 282 43.23 -15.13 -16.12
C ARG A 282 43.78 -14.38 -14.91
N GLU A 283 44.87 -13.62 -15.08
CA GLU A 283 45.47 -12.86 -13.98
C GLU A 283 44.51 -11.81 -13.42
N ARG A 284 43.79 -11.08 -14.28
CA ARG A 284 42.74 -10.16 -13.85
C ARG A 284 41.63 -10.85 -13.09
N ALA A 285 41.14 -11.99 -13.57
CA ALA A 285 40.09 -12.75 -12.89
C ALA A 285 40.54 -13.25 -11.50
N ILE A 286 41.80 -13.68 -11.37
CA ILE A 286 42.37 -14.11 -10.08
C ILE A 286 42.54 -12.93 -9.13
N SER A 287 43.06 -11.81 -9.62
CA SER A 287 43.24 -10.59 -8.82
C SER A 287 41.90 -10.09 -8.27
N MET A 288 40.86 -10.03 -9.11
CA MET A 288 39.50 -9.67 -8.68
C MET A 288 38.92 -10.66 -7.67
N ALA A 289 39.11 -11.97 -7.89
CA ALA A 289 38.61 -13.00 -6.97
C ALA A 289 39.31 -12.97 -5.59
N GLN A 290 40.58 -12.55 -5.53
CA GLN A 290 41.32 -12.39 -4.27
C GLN A 290 40.92 -11.12 -3.51
N GLN A 291 40.46 -10.08 -4.22
CA GLN A 291 39.95 -8.85 -3.61
C GLN A 291 38.50 -9.03 -3.15
N THR A 292 38.32 -9.54 -1.94
CA THR A 292 37.01 -9.82 -1.32
C THR A 292 36.08 -8.60 -1.15
N LYS A 293 36.61 -7.39 -1.29
CA LYS A 293 35.88 -6.12 -1.17
C LYS A 293 35.57 -5.43 -2.50
N SER A 294 36.16 -5.91 -3.59
CA SER A 294 35.95 -5.31 -4.92
C SER A 294 34.56 -5.64 -5.46
N GLY A 295 33.98 -4.71 -6.22
CA GLY A 295 32.65 -4.89 -6.79
C GLY A 295 32.12 -3.65 -7.49
N TYR A 296 30.83 -3.69 -7.82
CA TYR A 296 30.12 -2.61 -8.48
C TYR A 296 29.04 -2.04 -7.58
N VAL A 297 28.95 -0.72 -7.49
CA VAL A 297 27.80 0.00 -6.94
C VAL A 297 26.92 0.41 -8.12
N TYR A 298 25.67 -0.04 -8.13
CA TYR A 298 24.70 0.29 -9.16
C TYR A 298 23.69 1.32 -8.67
N VAL A 299 23.27 2.18 -9.59
CA VAL A 299 22.16 3.12 -9.39
C VAL A 299 21.06 2.74 -10.37
N ILE A 300 19.91 2.31 -9.86
CA ILE A 300 18.78 1.84 -10.68
C ILE A 300 17.48 2.56 -10.30
N SER A 301 16.59 2.76 -11.25
CA SER A 301 15.25 3.31 -11.00
C SER A 301 14.17 2.42 -11.61
N ASN A 302 12.93 2.61 -11.18
CA ASN A 302 11.76 1.99 -11.79
C ASN A 302 10.58 2.93 -11.60
N VAL A 303 10.42 3.82 -12.58
CA VAL A 303 9.41 4.88 -12.55
C VAL A 303 8.00 4.28 -12.47
N GLY A 304 7.75 3.17 -13.17
CA GLY A 304 6.42 2.56 -13.20
C GLY A 304 5.98 1.93 -11.87
N SER A 305 6.93 1.52 -11.02
CA SER A 305 6.63 0.87 -9.74
C SER A 305 6.78 1.80 -8.53
N PHE A 306 7.75 2.72 -8.57
CA PHE A 306 8.07 3.57 -7.43
C PHE A 306 7.78 5.05 -7.66
N GLY A 307 7.72 5.52 -8.91
CA GLY A 307 7.57 6.93 -9.27
C GLY A 307 8.88 7.60 -9.70
N GLU A 308 8.79 8.88 -10.03
CA GLU A 308 9.93 9.70 -10.46
C GLU A 308 10.86 10.07 -9.30
N ASP A 309 12.12 10.37 -9.62
CA ASP A 309 13.19 10.73 -8.67
C ASP A 309 13.39 9.72 -7.52
N ILE A 310 13.13 8.45 -7.80
CA ILE A 310 13.32 7.35 -6.85
C ILE A 310 14.34 6.38 -7.39
N TYR A 311 15.46 6.31 -6.68
CA TYR A 311 16.60 5.50 -7.07
C TYR A 311 16.96 4.51 -5.97
N LYS A 312 17.31 3.30 -6.38
CA LYS A 312 17.97 2.32 -5.54
C LYS A 312 19.47 2.39 -5.77
N ILE A 313 20.21 2.51 -4.67
CA ILE A 313 21.67 2.45 -4.65
C ILE A 313 22.04 1.17 -3.92
N GLY A 314 22.67 0.22 -4.62
CA GLY A 314 23.08 -1.04 -4.00
C GLY A 314 24.38 -1.55 -4.60
N LEU A 315 25.00 -2.51 -3.92
CA LEU A 315 26.23 -3.14 -4.38
C LEU A 315 25.99 -4.53 -4.95
N THR A 316 26.88 -4.95 -5.85
CA THR A 316 26.98 -6.32 -6.35
C THR A 316 28.44 -6.72 -6.47
N ARG A 317 28.75 -7.97 -6.10
CA ARG A 317 30.07 -8.58 -6.30
C ARG A 317 30.03 -9.62 -7.43
N ARG A 318 28.94 -9.65 -8.20
CA ARG A 318 28.84 -10.51 -9.39
C ARG A 318 29.87 -10.07 -10.41
N LEU A 319 30.39 -11.06 -11.15
CA LEU A 319 31.27 -10.81 -12.30
C LEU A 319 30.55 -9.94 -13.35
N GLU A 320 29.28 -10.28 -13.64
CA GLU A 320 28.39 -9.55 -14.53
C GLU A 320 27.35 -8.76 -13.71
N PRO A 321 27.55 -7.45 -13.47
CA PRO A 321 26.67 -6.68 -12.60
C PRO A 321 25.24 -6.51 -13.16
N LEU A 322 25.08 -6.59 -14.48
CA LEU A 322 23.78 -6.49 -15.15
C LEU A 322 22.85 -7.68 -14.85
N ASP A 323 23.41 -8.88 -14.61
CA ASP A 323 22.62 -10.05 -14.22
C ASP A 323 21.89 -9.83 -12.90
N ARG A 324 22.56 -9.19 -11.93
CA ARG A 324 21.96 -8.85 -10.64
C ARG A 324 20.76 -7.92 -10.81
N VAL A 325 20.88 -6.91 -11.67
CA VAL A 325 19.78 -5.96 -11.91
C VAL A 325 18.59 -6.65 -12.57
N ARG A 326 18.83 -7.57 -13.52
CA ARG A 326 17.77 -8.40 -14.14
C ARG A 326 17.05 -9.26 -13.11
N GLU A 327 17.79 -9.98 -12.25
CA GLU A 327 17.22 -10.82 -11.19
C GLU A 327 16.32 -10.00 -10.23
N LEU A 328 16.74 -8.78 -9.89
CA LEU A 328 15.98 -7.87 -9.03
C LEU A 328 14.67 -7.41 -9.68
N GLY A 329 14.67 -7.19 -11.00
CA GLY A 329 13.49 -6.81 -11.77
C GLY A 329 12.47 -7.94 -11.87
N ASP A 330 12.91 -9.11 -12.34
CA ASP A 330 12.01 -10.22 -12.70
C ASP A 330 11.21 -10.79 -11.52
N SER A 331 11.73 -10.67 -10.28
CA SER A 331 11.15 -11.33 -9.11
C SER A 331 10.24 -10.45 -8.26
N SER A 332 10.21 -9.13 -8.46
CA SER A 332 9.73 -8.22 -7.41
C SER A 332 8.93 -7.01 -7.88
N VAL A 333 8.94 -6.66 -9.17
CA VAL A 333 8.30 -5.45 -9.69
C VAL A 333 7.66 -5.71 -11.06
N PRO A 334 6.56 -5.02 -11.41
CA PRO A 334 5.85 -5.21 -12.68
C PRO A 334 6.64 -4.73 -13.91
N PHE A 335 7.57 -3.80 -13.75
CA PHE A 335 8.41 -3.26 -14.82
C PHE A 335 9.88 -3.53 -14.52
N ARG A 336 10.73 -3.63 -15.54
CA ARG A 336 12.18 -3.80 -15.34
C ARG A 336 12.82 -2.54 -14.75
N PHE A 337 13.98 -2.74 -14.11
CA PHE A 337 14.78 -1.64 -13.61
C PHE A 337 15.62 -0.99 -14.71
N ASP A 338 15.64 0.34 -14.70
CA ASP A 338 16.50 1.16 -15.53
C ASP A 338 17.83 1.40 -14.83
N VAL A 339 18.93 0.98 -15.47
CA VAL A 339 20.30 1.21 -14.97
C VAL A 339 20.79 2.60 -15.36
N HIS A 340 21.08 3.44 -14.37
CA HIS A 340 21.61 4.79 -14.58
C HIS A 340 23.13 4.87 -14.45
N ALA A 341 23.72 4.10 -13.54
CA ALA A 341 25.18 4.05 -13.36
C ALA A 341 25.63 2.69 -12.84
N MET A 342 26.86 2.33 -13.23
CA MET A 342 27.59 1.14 -12.77
C MET A 342 29.00 1.57 -12.37
N ILE A 343 29.24 1.70 -11.08
CA ILE A 343 30.49 2.28 -10.54
C ILE A 343 31.35 1.15 -10.01
N TYR A 344 32.49 0.91 -10.65
CA TYR A 344 33.48 -0.03 -10.13
C TYR A 344 34.24 0.58 -8.95
N SER A 345 34.43 -0.19 -7.88
CA SER A 345 35.25 0.20 -6.73
C SER A 345 36.03 -0.98 -6.17
N ASN A 346 37.27 -0.73 -5.74
CA ASN A 346 38.10 -1.70 -5.01
C ASN A 346 37.53 -1.98 -3.59
N ASP A 347 36.80 -1.03 -3.01
CA ASP A 347 36.02 -1.20 -1.78
C ASP A 347 34.57 -0.72 -2.03
N ALA A 348 33.80 -1.57 -2.72
CA ALA A 348 32.39 -1.28 -3.03
C ALA A 348 31.51 -1.12 -1.77
N PRO A 349 31.71 -1.90 -0.68
CA PRO A 349 30.99 -1.68 0.58
C PRO A 349 31.21 -0.29 1.20
N ALA A 350 32.44 0.24 1.17
CA ALA A 350 32.71 1.58 1.71
C ALA A 350 31.98 2.68 0.92
N LEU A 351 32.07 2.62 -0.42
CA LEU A 351 31.39 3.56 -1.32
C LEU A 351 29.86 3.54 -1.13
N GLU A 352 29.27 2.35 -1.05
CA GLU A 352 27.83 2.20 -0.83
C GLU A 352 27.38 2.76 0.52
N TYR A 353 28.13 2.47 1.59
CA TYR A 353 27.86 3.00 2.92
C TYR A 353 27.88 4.53 2.96
N GLU A 354 28.87 5.18 2.33
CA GLU A 354 28.97 6.64 2.27
C GLU A 354 27.80 7.27 1.51
N LEU A 355 27.39 6.69 0.39
CA LEU A 355 26.21 7.15 -0.36
C LEU A 355 24.94 7.00 0.48
N HIS A 356 24.77 5.88 1.19
CA HIS A 356 23.63 5.67 2.07
C HIS A 356 23.60 6.65 3.25
N GLN A 357 24.75 6.99 3.85
CA GLN A 357 24.80 8.01 4.88
C GLN A 357 24.45 9.39 4.33
N THR A 358 24.95 9.73 3.14
CA THR A 358 24.69 11.01 2.48
C THR A 358 23.20 11.20 2.19
N PHE A 359 22.50 10.13 1.79
CA PHE A 359 21.08 10.17 1.43
C PHE A 359 20.14 9.62 2.52
N LYS A 360 20.63 9.42 3.75
CA LYS A 360 19.86 8.83 4.85
C LYS A 360 18.54 9.54 5.12
N ASP A 361 18.56 10.88 5.10
CA ASP A 361 17.39 11.73 5.32
C ASP A 361 16.39 11.70 4.15
N LYS A 362 16.83 11.23 2.99
CA LYS A 362 16.03 11.08 1.78
C LYS A 362 15.61 9.63 1.53
N SER A 363 15.82 8.73 2.49
CA SER A 363 15.36 7.34 2.41
C SER A 363 13.83 7.28 2.33
N LEU A 364 13.31 6.49 1.39
CA LEU A 364 11.87 6.23 1.30
C LEU A 364 11.34 5.42 2.48
N ASN A 365 12.17 4.53 3.04
CA ASN A 365 11.78 3.69 4.16
C ASN A 365 12.52 4.12 5.43
N LEU A 366 11.79 4.82 6.30
CA LEU A 366 12.28 5.32 7.59
C LEU A 366 12.25 4.25 8.70
N VAL A 367 11.62 3.10 8.44
CA VAL A 367 11.51 2.00 9.41
C VAL A 367 12.57 0.92 9.15
N ASN A 368 12.86 0.64 7.88
CA ASN A 368 13.91 -0.29 7.47
C ASN A 368 14.85 0.38 6.47
N PHE A 369 15.95 0.93 7.00
CA PHE A 369 17.02 1.59 6.23
C PHE A 369 17.80 0.64 5.32
N ARG A 370 17.66 -0.69 5.47
CA ARG A 370 18.24 -1.67 4.54
C ARG A 370 17.44 -1.78 3.24
N LYS A 371 16.28 -1.13 3.15
CA LYS A 371 15.61 -0.91 1.87
C LYS A 371 16.15 0.38 1.26
N GLU A 372 17.17 0.21 0.45
CA GLU A 372 18.07 1.26 -0.05
C GLU A 372 17.46 2.06 -1.22
N PHE A 373 16.21 2.51 -1.08
CA PHE A 373 15.55 3.38 -2.05
C PHE A 373 15.50 4.80 -1.49
N PHE A 374 15.88 5.77 -2.32
CA PHE A 374 16.04 7.17 -1.94
C PHE A 374 15.27 8.06 -2.89
N LYS A 375 14.63 9.11 -2.35
CA LYS A 375 13.98 10.16 -3.13
C LYS A 375 14.97 11.30 -3.39
N VAL A 376 15.68 11.22 -4.51
CA VAL A 376 16.83 12.07 -4.88
C VAL A 376 16.84 12.27 -6.38
N SER A 377 17.36 13.40 -6.86
CA SER A 377 17.56 13.57 -8.30
C SER A 377 18.86 12.90 -8.75
N LEU A 378 18.93 12.50 -10.02
CA LEU A 378 20.14 11.87 -10.56
C LEU A 378 21.36 12.81 -10.48
N ASP A 379 21.17 14.12 -10.68
CA ASP A 379 22.23 15.13 -10.56
C ASP A 379 22.79 15.24 -9.12
N GLU A 380 21.99 14.94 -8.10
CA GLU A 380 22.47 14.86 -6.71
C GLU A 380 23.32 13.61 -6.48
N ILE A 381 22.90 12.47 -7.02
CA ILE A 381 23.67 11.22 -6.95
C ILE A 381 25.01 11.39 -7.67
N GLU A 382 25.00 11.93 -8.89
CA GLU A 382 26.21 12.18 -9.68
C GLU A 382 27.20 13.07 -8.92
N ARG A 383 26.72 14.18 -8.32
CA ARG A 383 27.55 15.06 -7.49
C ARG A 383 28.09 14.38 -6.23
N ALA A 384 27.34 13.47 -5.62
CA ALA A 384 27.81 12.74 -4.45
C ALA A 384 28.89 11.71 -4.84
N VAL A 385 28.68 10.99 -5.95
CA VAL A 385 29.63 10.00 -6.47
C VAL A 385 30.95 10.67 -6.89
N ASN A 386 30.89 11.77 -7.64
CA ASN A 386 32.09 12.48 -8.11
C ASN A 386 32.90 13.15 -6.98
N LYS A 387 32.34 13.27 -5.77
CA LYS A 387 33.10 13.72 -4.59
C LYS A 387 33.89 12.60 -3.92
N ILE A 388 33.44 11.36 -4.08
CA ILE A 388 34.00 10.18 -3.41
C ILE A 388 34.95 9.44 -4.35
N VAL A 389 34.58 9.33 -5.62
CA VAL A 389 35.33 8.60 -6.65
C VAL A 389 36.09 9.60 -7.52
N GLU A 390 37.40 9.40 -7.66
CA GLU A 390 38.27 10.26 -8.48
C GLU A 390 38.10 10.05 -9.99
N ASN A 391 37.48 8.94 -10.39
CA ASN A 391 37.25 8.58 -11.80
C ASN A 391 35.93 9.16 -12.32
N GLU A 392 35.91 9.56 -13.60
CA GLU A 392 34.68 9.93 -14.30
C GLU A 392 33.74 8.71 -14.40
N VAL A 393 32.53 8.86 -13.86
CA VAL A 393 31.46 7.85 -13.94
C VAL A 393 30.47 8.27 -15.01
N GLU A 394 30.15 7.36 -15.93
CA GLU A 394 29.13 7.60 -16.94
C GLU A 394 27.72 7.41 -16.35
N PHE A 395 26.91 8.46 -16.41
CA PHE A 395 25.51 8.45 -15.98
C PHE A 395 24.55 8.48 -17.18
N VAL A 396 23.72 7.46 -17.30
CA VAL A 396 22.66 7.38 -18.31
C VAL A 396 21.41 8.08 -17.78
N ARG A 397 21.14 9.29 -18.29
CA ARG A 397 20.02 10.14 -17.84
C ARG A 397 18.67 9.74 -18.45
N VAL A 398 18.68 9.28 -19.70
CA VAL A 398 17.46 8.95 -20.43
C VAL A 398 17.29 7.44 -20.48
N LYS A 399 16.29 6.93 -19.77
CA LYS A 399 15.76 5.58 -19.95
C LYS A 399 14.27 5.72 -20.22
N GLU A 400 13.80 5.06 -21.28
CA GLU A 400 12.49 5.33 -21.86
C GLU A 400 11.33 4.77 -21.03
N ALA A 401 11.59 3.85 -20.09
CA ALA A 401 10.57 3.11 -19.35
C ALA A 401 9.43 2.66 -20.30
N GLN A 402 9.81 2.05 -21.43
CA GLN A 402 8.92 1.83 -22.58
C GLN A 402 7.62 1.13 -22.20
N GLU A 403 7.72 -0.02 -21.50
CA GLU A 403 6.56 -0.81 -21.06
C GLU A 403 5.60 -0.01 -20.17
N TYR A 404 6.13 0.88 -19.32
CA TYR A 404 5.32 1.73 -18.45
C TYR A 404 4.57 2.81 -19.24
N ARG A 405 5.26 3.49 -20.18
CA ARG A 405 4.64 4.52 -21.03
C ARG A 405 3.58 3.93 -21.96
N GLU A 406 3.85 2.76 -22.53
CA GLU A 406 2.86 2.00 -23.31
C GLU A 406 1.64 1.64 -22.44
N SER A 407 1.86 1.18 -21.21
CA SER A 407 0.78 0.86 -20.28
C SER A 407 -0.09 2.07 -19.92
N ILE A 408 0.51 3.26 -19.75
CA ILE A 408 -0.25 4.51 -19.52
C ILE A 408 -1.10 4.84 -20.75
N SER A 409 -0.49 4.84 -21.93
CA SER A 409 -1.18 5.16 -23.18
C SER A 409 -2.39 4.24 -23.44
N ILE A 410 -2.27 2.95 -23.12
CA ILE A 410 -3.37 1.99 -23.20
C ILE A 410 -4.47 2.32 -22.19
N ARG A 411 -4.12 2.64 -20.93
CA ARG A 411 -5.12 2.99 -19.90
C ARG A 411 -5.87 4.28 -20.21
N GLU A 412 -5.18 5.28 -20.74
CA GLU A 412 -5.81 6.54 -21.15
C GLU A 412 -6.86 6.30 -22.23
N LYS A 413 -6.54 5.50 -23.26
CA LYS A 413 -7.51 5.11 -24.29
C LYS A 413 -8.73 4.37 -23.71
N VAL A 414 -8.52 3.42 -22.79
CA VAL A 414 -9.62 2.68 -22.14
C VAL A 414 -10.46 3.59 -21.26
N ASN A 415 -9.85 4.55 -20.55
CA ASN A 415 -10.60 5.51 -19.72
C ASN A 415 -11.40 6.49 -20.59
N GLU A 416 -10.84 6.99 -21.70
CA GLU A 416 -11.58 7.82 -22.66
C GLU A 416 -12.77 7.08 -23.28
N GLU A 417 -12.66 5.78 -23.51
CA GLU A 417 -13.77 4.94 -23.96
C GLU A 417 -14.83 4.75 -22.87
N ARG A 418 -14.43 4.52 -21.61
CA ARG A 418 -15.37 4.40 -20.48
C ARG A 418 -16.06 5.72 -20.11
N GLU A 419 -15.37 6.85 -20.17
CA GLU A 419 -15.98 8.15 -19.89
C GLU A 419 -17.05 8.52 -20.92
N LYS A 420 -16.92 8.04 -22.17
CA LYS A 420 -17.99 8.15 -23.18
C LYS A 420 -19.21 7.27 -22.86
N GLU A 421 -19.07 6.23 -22.06
CA GLU A 421 -20.18 5.36 -21.63
C GLU A 421 -20.87 5.84 -20.33
N ILE A 422 -20.20 6.63 -19.48
CA ILE A 422 -20.71 7.07 -18.17
C ILE A 422 -21.04 8.56 -18.20
N ASP A 423 -21.94 8.96 -19.10
CA ASP A 423 -22.61 10.26 -18.97
C ASP A 423 -23.84 10.07 -18.05
N LEU A 424 -23.59 10.06 -16.73
CA LEU A 424 -24.66 9.97 -15.72
C LEU A 424 -25.39 11.32 -15.64
N PRO A 425 -26.73 11.35 -15.82
CA PRO A 425 -27.48 12.60 -15.75
C PRO A 425 -27.43 13.18 -14.34
N ARG A 426 -26.93 14.42 -14.20
CA ARG A 426 -27.05 15.20 -12.96
C ARG A 426 -28.53 15.55 -12.74
N PHE A 427 -29.14 14.96 -11.72
CA PHE A 427 -30.52 15.29 -11.36
C PHE A 427 -30.59 16.64 -10.60
N PRO A 428 -31.57 17.49 -10.89
CA PRO A 428 -31.77 18.75 -10.18
C PRO A 428 -32.22 18.53 -8.73
N ASN A 429 -31.89 19.49 -7.86
CA ASN A 429 -32.24 19.47 -6.42
C ASN A 429 -33.74 19.57 -6.13
N SER A 430 -34.54 19.89 -7.16
CA SER A 430 -35.99 19.93 -7.13
C SER A 430 -36.53 19.61 -8.53
N ILE A 431 -37.68 18.94 -8.60
CA ILE A 431 -38.43 18.72 -9.85
C ILE A 431 -39.16 20.02 -10.28
N PHE A 432 -39.28 21.01 -9.37
CA PHE A 432 -39.97 22.29 -9.58
C PHE A 432 -39.13 23.48 -9.17
#